data_AF-A0A970EP68-F1
#
_entry.id   AF-A0A970EP68-F1
#
_cell.length_a   1.000
_cell.length_b   1.000
_cell.length_c   1.000
_cell.angle_alpha   90.00
_cell.angle_beta   90.00
_cell.angle_gamma   90.00
#
_symmetry.space_group_name_H-M   'P 1'
#
loop_
_entity.id
_entity.type
_entity.pdbx_description
1 polymer ?
#
loop_
_entity_poly.entity_id
_entity_poly.type
_entity_poly.pdbx_seq_one_letter_code
_entity_poly.pdbx_strand_id
1 'polypeptide(L)'
;MKEVIGTFIRECPQQSRKAADMLGAIDELLDDSVESLKASISEAIDRRHLERLEELHALVKSIDRFQQKLRYYIKLLDAGVKAEPATYELSTPEEELATALSGSRIVVRVCGELIKAATIKELLQGVLEVLDSKRKLDQLLPSLPIATSSKRYLFAWEPIHPSGKPFFAPMEYGGFFVELNRSYENTISVLRKLLGEMGVDFAVVWRSG
;
A
#
# COMPACT_ATOMS: atom_id res chain seq x y z
N MET A 1 9.45 8.90 0.40
CA MET A 1 8.96 10.14 -0.25
C MET A 1 8.38 11.17 0.74
N LYS A 2 7.67 10.76 1.81
CA LYS A 2 7.10 11.63 2.85
C LYS A 2 8.08 12.62 3.49
N GLU A 3 9.32 12.24 3.74
CA GLU A 3 10.34 13.14 4.32
C GLU A 3 10.78 14.22 3.33
N VAL A 4 10.94 13.88 2.04
CA VAL A 4 11.25 14.85 0.98
C VAL A 4 10.06 15.78 0.76
N ILE A 5 8.83 15.25 0.77
CA ILE A 5 7.61 16.05 0.69
C ILE A 5 7.47 16.93 1.94
N GLY A 6 7.75 16.42 3.13
CA GLY A 6 7.72 17.17 4.38
C GLY A 6 8.78 18.27 4.43
N THR A 7 9.99 18.00 3.94
CA THR A 7 11.04 19.00 3.75
C THR A 7 10.60 20.04 2.71
N PHE A 8 10.06 19.62 1.57
CA PHE A 8 9.54 20.53 0.55
C PHE A 8 8.38 21.41 1.05
N ILE A 9 7.44 20.85 1.81
CA ILE A 9 6.34 21.60 2.42
C ILE A 9 6.88 22.63 3.43
N ARG A 10 7.88 22.25 4.22
CA ARG A 10 8.47 23.09 5.28
C ARG A 10 9.36 24.20 4.72
N GLU A 11 10.17 23.87 3.72
CA GLU A 11 11.13 24.79 3.11
C GLU A 11 10.49 25.68 2.03
N CYS A 12 9.44 25.19 1.34
CA CYS A 12 8.81 25.87 0.21
C CYS A 12 7.26 25.85 0.29
N PRO A 13 6.64 26.42 1.34
CA PRO A 13 5.20 26.28 1.61
C PRO A 13 4.27 26.91 0.55
N GLN A 14 4.72 27.95 -0.16
CA GLN A 14 3.94 28.53 -1.25
C GLN A 14 3.97 27.66 -2.51
N GLN A 15 5.12 27.07 -2.81
CA GLN A 15 5.31 26.18 -3.95
C GLN A 15 4.62 24.82 -3.71
N SER A 16 4.60 24.32 -2.48
CA SER A 16 3.86 23.11 -2.13
C SER A 16 2.35 23.31 -2.28
N ARG A 17 1.82 24.46 -1.87
CA ARG A 17 0.40 24.79 -2.06
C ARG A 17 0.03 24.93 -3.53
N LYS A 18 0.85 25.64 -4.31
CA LYS A 18 0.65 25.74 -5.77
C LYS A 18 0.71 24.37 -6.45
N ALA A 19 1.59 23.48 -6.00
CA ALA A 19 1.65 22.11 -6.51
C ALA A 19 0.39 21.31 -6.15
N ALA A 20 -0.13 21.45 -4.92
CA ALA A 20 -1.39 20.82 -4.52
C ALA A 20 -2.57 21.32 -5.36
N ASP A 21 -2.69 22.64 -5.58
CA ASP A 21 -3.74 23.25 -6.41
C ASP A 21 -3.66 22.76 -7.87
N MET A 22 -2.45 22.68 -8.44
CA MET A 22 -2.25 22.17 -9.80
C MET A 22 -2.60 20.68 -9.91
N LEU A 23 -2.25 19.86 -8.92
CA LEU A 23 -2.60 18.45 -8.89
C LEU A 23 -4.12 18.25 -8.73
N GLY A 24 -4.79 19.09 -7.94
CA GLY A 24 -6.25 19.09 -7.82
C GLY A 24 -6.94 19.41 -9.14
N ALA A 25 -6.48 20.43 -9.86
CA ALA A 25 -7.02 20.77 -11.18
C ALA A 25 -6.82 19.64 -12.21
N ILE A 26 -5.71 18.90 -12.12
CA ILE A 26 -5.49 17.71 -12.98
C ILE A 26 -6.44 16.56 -12.59
N ASP A 27 -6.71 16.35 -11.30
CA ASP A 27 -7.65 15.32 -10.83
C ASP A 27 -9.07 15.60 -11.33
N GLU A 28 -9.54 16.86 -11.24
CA GLU A 28 -10.84 17.29 -11.76
C GLU A 28 -10.97 17.08 -13.29
N LEU A 29 -9.96 17.49 -14.07
CA LEU A 29 -9.94 17.29 -15.52
C LEU A 29 -9.94 15.81 -15.91
N LEU A 30 -9.31 14.96 -15.10
CA LEU A 30 -9.34 13.52 -15.30
C LEU A 30 -10.71 12.93 -14.98
N ASP A 31 -11.40 13.40 -13.93
CA ASP A 31 -12.76 12.94 -13.59
C ASP A 31 -13.74 13.23 -14.73
N ASP A 32 -13.70 14.44 -15.32
CA ASP A 32 -14.50 14.80 -16.49
C ASP A 32 -14.20 13.90 -17.70
N SER A 33 -12.92 13.61 -17.92
CA SER A 33 -12.46 12.74 -19.00
C SER A 33 -12.93 11.29 -18.82
N VAL A 34 -12.96 10.79 -17.57
CA VAL A 34 -13.46 9.45 -17.23
C VAL A 34 -14.96 9.35 -17.46
N GLU A 35 -15.74 10.35 -17.05
CA GLU A 35 -17.19 10.36 -17.29
C GLU A 35 -17.51 10.43 -18.79
N SER A 36 -16.76 11.23 -19.57
CA SER A 36 -16.90 11.27 -21.03
C SER A 36 -16.54 9.93 -21.69
N LEU A 37 -15.53 9.23 -21.17
CA LEU A 37 -15.14 7.90 -21.66
C LEU A 37 -16.18 6.84 -21.30
N LYS A 38 -16.74 6.87 -20.09
CA LYS A 38 -17.85 5.98 -19.68
C LYS A 38 -19.06 6.16 -20.60
N ALA A 39 -19.43 7.40 -20.90
CA ALA A 39 -20.52 7.70 -21.83
C ALA A 39 -20.25 7.14 -23.24
N SER A 40 -19.01 7.30 -23.74
CA SER A 40 -18.58 6.78 -25.04
C SER A 40 -18.58 5.24 -25.10
N ILE A 41 -18.25 4.58 -23.98
CA ILE A 41 -18.33 3.12 -23.84
C ILE A 41 -19.79 2.65 -23.89
N SER A 42 -20.69 3.31 -23.16
CA SER A 42 -22.12 3.02 -23.21
C SER A 42 -22.68 3.14 -24.62
N GLU A 43 -22.31 4.20 -25.35
CA GLU A 43 -22.72 4.40 -26.75
C GLU A 43 -22.14 3.32 -27.69
N ALA A 44 -20.90 2.87 -27.47
CA ALA A 44 -20.28 1.79 -28.24
C ALA A 44 -20.95 0.43 -27.99
N ILE A 45 -21.39 0.16 -26.76
CA ILE A 45 -22.18 -1.02 -26.39
C ILE A 45 -23.52 -1.01 -27.11
N ASP A 46 -24.23 0.11 -27.09
CA ASP A 46 -25.53 0.26 -27.74
C ASP A 46 -25.45 0.04 -29.26
N ARG A 47 -24.35 0.48 -29.88
CA ARG A 47 -24.06 0.28 -31.31
C ARG A 47 -23.42 -1.07 -31.66
N ARG A 48 -23.23 -1.97 -30.69
CA ARG A 48 -22.61 -3.30 -30.84
C ARG A 48 -21.20 -3.28 -31.45
N HIS A 49 -20.42 -2.22 -31.23
CA HIS A 49 -19.02 -2.14 -31.68
C HIS A 49 -18.09 -2.84 -30.68
N LEU A 50 -18.24 -4.16 -30.57
CA LEU A 50 -17.58 -5.01 -29.57
C LEU A 50 -16.05 -5.02 -29.66
N GLU A 51 -15.49 -4.78 -30.85
CA GLU A 51 -14.04 -4.85 -31.07
C GLU A 51 -13.27 -3.69 -30.43
N ARG A 52 -13.93 -2.56 -30.15
CA ARG A 52 -13.31 -1.39 -29.48
C ARG A 52 -13.47 -1.40 -27.96
N LEU A 53 -14.27 -2.32 -27.42
CA LEU A 53 -14.67 -2.33 -26.00
C LEU A 53 -13.55 -2.79 -25.08
N GLU A 54 -12.70 -3.74 -25.51
CA GLU A 54 -11.59 -4.24 -24.69
C GLU A 54 -10.50 -3.17 -24.51
N GLU A 55 -10.14 -2.47 -25.59
CA GLU A 55 -9.16 -1.37 -25.56
C GLU A 55 -9.65 -0.20 -24.69
N LEU A 56 -10.91 0.20 -24.85
CA LEU A 56 -11.54 1.26 -24.04
C LEU A 56 -11.61 0.86 -22.55
N HIS A 57 -11.93 -0.40 -22.25
CA HIS A 57 -11.98 -0.90 -20.87
C HIS A 57 -10.58 -0.89 -20.22
N ALA A 58 -9.54 -1.31 -20.94
CA ALA A 58 -8.15 -1.26 -20.45
C ALA A 58 -7.70 0.18 -20.18
N LEU A 59 -8.10 1.12 -21.04
CA LEU A 59 -7.79 2.53 -20.91
C LEU A 59 -8.47 3.16 -19.68
N VAL A 60 -9.76 2.87 -19.45
CA VAL A 60 -10.48 3.31 -18.24
C VAL A 60 -9.82 2.79 -16.96
N LYS A 61 -9.41 1.52 -16.92
CA LYS A 61 -8.67 0.97 -15.76
C LYS A 61 -7.33 1.67 -15.54
N SER A 62 -6.66 2.09 -16.61
CA SER A 62 -5.40 2.82 -16.50
C SER A 62 -5.59 4.22 -15.94
N ILE A 63 -6.64 4.92 -16.39
CA ILE A 63 -6.98 6.26 -15.91
C ILE A 63 -7.41 6.21 -14.43
N ASP A 64 -8.25 5.24 -14.05
CA ASP A 64 -8.67 5.06 -12.66
C ASP A 64 -7.48 4.84 -11.72
N ARG A 65 -6.50 4.00 -12.10
CA ARG A 65 -5.24 3.83 -11.35
C ARG A 65 -4.44 5.13 -11.23
N PHE A 66 -4.44 5.95 -12.27
CA PHE A 66 -3.71 7.22 -12.28
C PHE A 66 -4.38 8.27 -11.39
N GLN A 67 -5.71 8.37 -11.42
CA GLN A 67 -6.50 9.24 -10.54
C GLN A 67 -6.34 8.87 -9.07
N GLN A 68 -6.38 7.57 -8.76
CA GLN A 68 -6.13 7.08 -7.40
C GLN A 68 -4.74 7.51 -6.88
N LYS A 69 -3.72 7.45 -7.74
CA LYS A 69 -2.36 7.90 -7.43
C LYS A 69 -2.28 9.42 -7.22
N LEU A 70 -2.99 10.20 -8.03
CA LEU A 70 -3.07 11.66 -7.91
C LEU A 70 -3.71 12.08 -6.58
N ARG A 71 -4.87 11.52 -6.25
CA ARG A 71 -5.57 11.76 -4.97
C ARG A 71 -4.70 11.44 -3.76
N TYR A 72 -3.86 10.41 -3.85
CA TYR A 72 -2.89 10.09 -2.80
C TYR A 72 -1.85 11.20 -2.60
N TYR A 73 -1.27 11.74 -3.67
CA TYR A 73 -0.28 12.82 -3.56
C TYR A 73 -0.88 14.11 -3.01
N ILE A 74 -2.13 14.44 -3.39
CA ILE A 74 -2.87 15.58 -2.83
C ILE A 74 -3.03 15.42 -1.32
N LYS A 75 -3.48 14.25 -0.85
CA LYS A 75 -3.62 13.96 0.59
C LYS A 75 -2.30 14.05 1.36
N LEU A 76 -1.19 13.61 0.76
CA LEU A 76 0.13 13.74 1.40
C LEU A 76 0.59 15.19 1.53
N LEU A 77 0.32 16.02 0.52
CA LEU A 77 0.61 17.45 0.55
C LEU A 77 -0.22 18.16 1.62
N ASP A 78 -1.49 17.77 1.79
CA ASP A 78 -2.37 18.32 2.83
C ASP A 78 -1.98 17.85 4.25
N ALA A 79 -1.58 16.58 4.40
CA ALA A 79 -1.25 15.98 5.71
C ALA A 79 0.14 16.38 6.23
N GLY A 80 1.10 16.65 5.35
CA GLY A 80 2.47 17.05 5.71
C GLY A 80 2.60 18.39 6.44
N VAL A 81 1.50 19.13 6.59
CA VAL A 81 1.40 20.37 7.38
C VAL A 81 1.30 20.09 8.90
N LYS A 82 1.13 18.83 9.35
CA LYS A 82 0.73 18.52 10.75
C LYS A 82 1.58 17.54 11.58
N ALA A 83 2.76 17.05 11.17
CA ALA A 83 3.48 16.02 11.96
C ALA A 83 4.98 16.28 12.20
N GLU A 84 5.42 16.13 13.46
CA GLU A 84 6.82 16.15 13.92
C GLU A 84 7.47 14.74 13.96
N PRO A 85 8.82 14.61 13.88
CA PRO A 85 9.50 13.32 13.79
C PRO A 85 10.05 12.79 15.13
N ALA A 86 10.10 11.46 15.29
CA ALA A 86 10.69 10.75 16.44
C ALA A 86 11.99 10.02 16.08
N THR A 87 12.92 9.93 17.03
CA THR A 87 14.29 9.35 16.93
C THR A 87 14.40 8.00 17.67
N TYR A 88 15.27 7.08 17.20
CA TYR A 88 15.58 5.80 17.86
C TYR A 88 17.07 5.41 17.75
N GLU A 89 17.63 4.85 18.84
CA GLU A 89 19.03 4.40 19.00
C GLU A 89 19.19 2.86 18.88
N LEU A 90 20.39 2.37 18.56
CA LEU A 90 20.76 0.97 18.25
C LEU A 90 21.37 0.20 19.44
N SER A 91 21.03 -1.08 19.59
CA SER A 91 21.68 -2.07 20.49
C SER A 91 21.95 -3.43 19.79
N THR A 92 22.71 -4.33 20.44
CA THR A 92 23.44 -5.46 19.83
C THR A 92 22.64 -6.79 19.67
N PRO A 93 23.06 -7.72 18.77
CA PRO A 93 22.20 -8.80 18.23
C PRO A 93 21.87 -9.99 19.16
N GLU A 94 22.64 -10.25 20.21
CA GLU A 94 22.50 -11.46 21.04
C GLU A 94 21.52 -11.27 22.22
N GLU A 95 21.47 -10.07 22.81
CA GLU A 95 20.49 -9.73 23.85
C GLU A 95 19.07 -9.55 23.26
N GLU A 96 18.96 -9.06 22.02
CA GLU A 96 17.67 -8.92 21.32
C GLU A 96 16.91 -10.23 21.18
N LEU A 97 17.61 -11.35 20.94
CA LEU A 97 16.99 -12.65 20.63
C LEU A 97 16.40 -13.31 21.89
N ALA A 98 17.08 -13.24 23.03
CA ALA A 98 16.59 -13.79 24.29
C ALA A 98 15.35 -13.01 24.79
N THR A 99 15.36 -11.69 24.68
CA THR A 99 14.20 -10.85 24.97
C THR A 99 13.10 -10.98 23.89
N ALA A 100 13.43 -11.35 22.65
CA ALA A 100 12.45 -11.51 21.56
C ALA A 100 11.46 -12.65 21.74
N LEU A 101 11.85 -13.70 22.47
CA LEU A 101 11.07 -14.93 22.60
C LEU A 101 9.98 -14.85 23.68
N SER A 102 10.04 -13.88 24.59
CA SER A 102 9.02 -13.73 25.64
C SER A 102 7.75 -13.10 25.06
N GLY A 103 6.66 -13.88 25.00
CA GLY A 103 5.33 -13.40 24.60
C GLY A 103 5.05 -13.34 23.08
N SER A 104 6.07 -13.51 22.24
CA SER A 104 5.93 -13.56 20.79
C SER A 104 5.48 -14.95 20.31
N ARG A 105 4.69 -15.02 19.24
CA ARG A 105 4.39 -16.28 18.51
C ARG A 105 5.28 -16.45 17.28
N ILE A 106 5.78 -15.35 16.74
CA ILE A 106 6.69 -15.34 15.61
C ILE A 106 7.67 -14.18 15.73
N VAL A 107 8.89 -14.44 15.28
CA VAL A 107 9.93 -13.43 15.06
C VAL A 107 10.41 -13.55 13.62
N VAL A 108 10.30 -12.46 12.87
CA VAL A 108 10.81 -12.37 11.49
C VAL A 108 11.87 -11.29 11.40
N ARG A 109 12.76 -11.40 10.42
CA ARG A 109 13.72 -10.36 10.04
C ARG A 109 13.33 -9.77 8.70
N VAL A 110 13.21 -8.45 8.63
CA VAL A 110 12.89 -7.70 7.41
C VAL A 110 13.85 -6.53 7.29
N CYS A 111 14.53 -6.40 6.15
CA CYS A 111 15.55 -5.35 5.96
C CYS A 111 16.59 -5.28 7.10
N GLY A 112 16.93 -6.43 7.70
CA GLY A 112 17.84 -6.53 8.84
C GLY A 112 17.17 -6.35 10.22
N GLU A 113 15.99 -5.73 10.29
CA GLU A 113 15.27 -5.45 11.55
C GLU A 113 14.41 -6.63 12.01
N LEU A 114 14.37 -6.87 13.31
CA LEU A 114 13.56 -7.92 13.93
C LEU A 114 12.16 -7.42 14.26
N ILE A 115 11.15 -8.13 13.76
CA ILE A 115 9.74 -7.90 14.05
C ILE A 115 9.26 -9.03 14.94
N LYS A 116 8.76 -8.66 16.12
CA LYS A 116 8.17 -9.57 17.12
C LYS A 116 6.66 -9.45 17.02
N ALA A 117 5.96 -10.57 16.91
CA ALA A 117 4.51 -10.56 16.81
C ALA A 117 3.86 -11.74 17.55
N ALA A 118 2.83 -11.43 18.34
CA ALA A 118 1.90 -12.38 18.92
C ALA A 118 0.67 -12.60 18.03
N THR A 119 0.34 -11.62 17.17
CA THR A 119 -0.78 -11.68 16.21
C THR A 119 -0.38 -11.43 14.75
N ILE A 120 -1.22 -11.88 13.81
CA ILE A 120 -1.07 -11.58 12.36
C ILE A 120 -1.11 -10.08 12.10
N LYS A 121 -1.94 -9.36 12.85
CA LYS A 121 -2.02 -7.91 12.79
C LYS A 121 -0.68 -7.27 13.12
N GLU A 122 -0.09 -7.63 14.27
CA GLU A 122 1.24 -7.13 14.68
C GLU A 122 2.32 -7.49 13.65
N LEU A 123 2.30 -8.72 13.11
CA LEU A 123 3.26 -9.13 12.09
C LEU A 123 3.15 -8.24 10.85
N LEU A 124 1.95 -8.10 10.28
CA LEU A 124 1.73 -7.34 9.05
C LEU A 124 1.98 -5.85 9.27
N GLN A 125 1.52 -5.30 10.39
CA GLN A 125 1.77 -3.91 10.75
C GLN A 125 3.27 -3.64 10.91
N GLY A 126 4.00 -4.47 11.66
CA GLY A 126 5.44 -4.32 11.84
C GLY A 126 6.21 -4.43 10.53
N VAL A 127 5.79 -5.31 9.60
CA VAL A 127 6.41 -5.39 8.27
C VAL A 127 6.20 -4.10 7.50
N LEU A 128 4.99 -3.55 7.51
CA LEU A 128 4.69 -2.29 6.83
C LEU A 128 5.44 -1.11 7.45
N GLU A 129 5.58 -1.06 8.77
CA GLU A 129 6.37 -0.06 9.48
C GLU A 129 7.86 -0.11 9.11
N VAL A 130 8.45 -1.31 9.05
CA VAL A 130 9.84 -1.49 8.57
C VAL A 130 9.98 -1.06 7.10
N LEU A 131 9.01 -1.42 6.24
CA LEU A 131 9.05 -0.99 4.84
C LEU A 131 8.93 0.54 4.70
N ASP A 132 8.08 1.20 5.49
CA ASP A 132 7.93 2.66 5.46
C ASP A 132 9.21 3.35 5.98
N SER A 133 9.75 2.89 7.11
CA SER A 133 10.98 3.44 7.72
C SER A 133 12.19 3.30 6.79
N LYS A 134 12.29 2.21 6.02
CA LYS A 134 13.34 1.97 5.03
C LYS A 134 13.05 2.56 3.64
N ARG A 135 11.98 3.35 3.49
CA ARG A 135 11.53 3.93 2.21
C ARG A 135 11.33 2.89 1.10
N LYS A 136 10.96 1.67 1.48
CA LYS A 136 10.65 0.56 0.58
C LYS A 136 9.15 0.34 0.40
N LEU A 137 8.31 0.97 1.23
CA LEU A 137 6.85 0.92 1.08
C LEU A 137 6.39 1.42 -0.30
N ASP A 138 7.05 2.43 -0.85
CA ASP A 138 6.78 2.97 -2.20
C ASP A 138 6.96 1.92 -3.32
N GLN A 139 7.71 0.84 -3.07
CA GLN A 139 7.88 -0.27 -4.01
C GLN A 139 6.73 -1.28 -3.93
N LEU A 140 5.98 -1.30 -2.81
CA LEU A 140 4.81 -2.15 -2.62
C LEU A 140 3.58 -1.57 -3.32
N LEU A 141 3.41 -0.25 -3.25
CA LEU A 141 2.20 0.44 -3.72
C LEU A 141 1.84 0.17 -5.19
N PRO A 142 2.79 0.15 -6.15
CA PRO A 142 2.49 -0.15 -7.55
C PRO A 142 1.96 -1.57 -7.78
N SER A 143 2.21 -2.49 -6.84
CA SER A 143 1.77 -3.88 -6.90
C SER A 143 0.36 -4.08 -6.34
N LEU A 144 -0.25 -3.04 -5.77
CA LEU A 144 -1.62 -3.12 -5.26
C LEU A 144 -2.66 -3.12 -6.42
N PRO A 145 -3.71 -3.96 -6.34
CA PRO A 145 -4.00 -4.92 -5.27
C PRO A 145 -3.17 -6.21 -5.39
N ILE A 146 -2.74 -6.75 -4.24
CA ILE A 146 -1.96 -7.99 -4.17
C ILE A 146 -2.91 -9.16 -3.92
N ALA A 147 -3.10 -9.97 -4.95
CA ALA A 147 -3.90 -11.18 -4.89
C ALA A 147 -3.14 -12.34 -4.25
N THR A 148 -3.86 -13.08 -3.41
CA THR A 148 -3.39 -14.37 -2.85
C THR A 148 -4.07 -15.56 -3.51
N SER A 149 -5.18 -15.31 -4.19
CA SER A 149 -5.89 -16.24 -5.05
C SER A 149 -6.74 -15.44 -6.03
N SER A 150 -7.38 -16.13 -6.98
CA SER A 150 -8.35 -15.52 -7.90
C SER A 150 -9.55 -14.86 -7.21
N LYS A 151 -9.77 -15.13 -5.92
CA LYS A 151 -10.94 -14.65 -5.16
C LYS A 151 -10.60 -13.72 -4.00
N ARG A 152 -9.32 -13.55 -3.63
CA ARG A 152 -8.94 -12.84 -2.39
C ARG A 152 -7.69 -12.00 -2.56
N TYR A 153 -7.80 -10.74 -2.17
CA TYR A 153 -6.66 -9.85 -1.96
C TYR A 153 -6.09 -10.02 -0.54
N LEU A 154 -4.78 -9.80 -0.40
CA LEU A 154 -4.13 -9.55 0.89
C LEU A 154 -4.04 -8.05 1.12
N PHE A 155 -3.56 -7.30 0.12
CA PHE A 155 -3.50 -5.86 0.15
C PHE A 155 -4.35 -5.28 -0.97
N ALA A 156 -5.11 -4.23 -0.70
CA ALA A 156 -5.91 -3.55 -1.71
C ALA A 156 -6.17 -2.09 -1.30
N TRP A 157 -6.45 -1.24 -2.28
CA TRP A 157 -6.82 0.16 -2.03
C TRP A 157 -8.18 0.31 -1.34
N GLU A 158 -9.07 -0.65 -1.58
CA GLU A 158 -10.35 -0.78 -0.91
C GLU A 158 -10.43 -2.15 -0.24
N PRO A 159 -11.13 -2.29 0.91
CA PRO A 159 -11.25 -3.55 1.61
C PRO A 159 -12.29 -4.47 0.93
N ILE A 160 -12.18 -4.67 -0.38
CA ILE A 160 -13.10 -5.45 -1.22
C ILE A 160 -12.27 -6.42 -2.08
N HIS A 161 -12.69 -7.69 -2.13
CA HIS A 161 -12.07 -8.74 -2.94
C HIS A 161 -12.54 -8.70 -4.40
N PRO A 162 -11.85 -9.39 -5.35
CA PRO A 162 -12.30 -9.50 -6.75
C PRO A 162 -13.74 -10.01 -6.92
N SER A 163 -14.22 -10.78 -5.94
CA SER A 163 -15.58 -11.33 -5.93
C SER A 163 -16.66 -10.33 -5.48
N GLY A 164 -16.28 -9.09 -5.13
CA GLY A 164 -17.17 -8.07 -4.58
C GLY A 164 -17.44 -8.23 -3.07
N LYS A 165 -16.93 -9.28 -2.43
CA LYS A 165 -17.06 -9.47 -0.98
C LYS A 165 -16.10 -8.55 -0.22
N PRO A 166 -16.52 -7.94 0.90
CA PRO A 166 -15.62 -7.16 1.74
C PRO A 166 -14.58 -8.06 2.40
N PHE A 167 -13.47 -7.44 2.83
CA PHE A 167 -12.50 -8.07 3.72
C PHE A 167 -13.19 -8.48 5.01
N PHE A 168 -12.80 -9.63 5.56
CA PHE A 168 -13.37 -10.13 6.81
C PHE A 168 -12.82 -9.35 8.01
N ALA A 169 -11.52 -9.07 8.02
CA ALA A 169 -10.87 -8.30 9.07
C ALA A 169 -9.89 -7.30 8.43
N PRO A 170 -10.37 -6.16 7.90
CA PRO A 170 -9.51 -5.16 7.29
C PRO A 170 -8.69 -4.40 8.35
N MET A 171 -7.44 -4.13 8.03
CA MET A 171 -6.60 -3.14 8.71
C MET A 171 -6.19 -2.07 7.71
N GLU A 172 -6.48 -0.80 8.01
CA GLU A 172 -5.99 0.32 7.22
C GLU A 172 -4.53 0.64 7.59
N TYR A 173 -3.69 0.88 6.59
CA TYR A 173 -2.33 1.35 6.75
C TYR A 173 -1.97 2.28 5.60
N GLY A 174 -1.64 3.54 5.89
CA GLY A 174 -1.16 4.48 4.87
C GLY A 174 -2.09 4.70 3.67
N GLY A 175 -3.41 4.52 3.85
CA GLY A 175 -4.42 4.71 2.81
C GLY A 175 -4.72 3.48 1.94
N PHE A 176 -4.20 2.29 2.31
CA PHE A 176 -4.63 1.00 1.75
C PHE A 176 -5.02 0.04 2.87
N PHE A 177 -5.64 -1.09 2.50
CA PHE A 177 -6.18 -2.06 3.42
C PHE A 177 -5.46 -3.41 3.32
N VAL A 178 -5.36 -4.09 4.48
CA VAL A 178 -4.78 -5.41 4.64
C VAL A 178 -5.81 -6.38 5.20
N GLU A 179 -5.97 -7.55 4.61
CA GLU A 179 -6.84 -8.62 5.13
C GLU A 179 -6.12 -9.41 6.23
N LEU A 180 -6.63 -9.36 7.47
CA LEU A 180 -6.04 -10.02 8.62
C LEU A 180 -6.56 -11.45 8.88
N ASN A 181 -7.66 -11.87 8.23
CA ASN A 181 -8.24 -13.20 8.46
C ASN A 181 -7.47 -14.32 7.76
N ARG A 182 -6.27 -14.63 8.25
CA ARG A 182 -5.33 -15.59 7.65
C ARG A 182 -4.53 -16.34 8.71
N SER A 183 -4.01 -17.50 8.32
CA SER A 183 -3.03 -18.23 9.14
C SER A 183 -1.63 -17.61 9.01
N TYR A 184 -0.77 -17.91 9.98
CA TYR A 184 0.64 -17.52 9.96
C TYR A 184 1.37 -18.11 8.76
N GLU A 185 1.18 -19.40 8.46
CA GLU A 185 1.82 -20.09 7.32
C GLU A 185 1.55 -19.36 6.01
N ASN A 186 0.28 -19.05 5.75
CA ASN A 186 -0.13 -18.41 4.52
C ASN A 186 0.42 -16.98 4.45
N THR A 187 0.32 -16.24 5.56
CA THR A 187 0.84 -14.87 5.66
C THR A 187 2.36 -14.82 5.42
N ILE A 188 3.14 -15.69 6.06
CA ILE A 188 4.59 -15.80 5.88
C ILE A 188 4.94 -16.18 4.44
N SER A 189 4.23 -17.13 3.84
CA SER A 189 4.47 -17.55 2.47
C SER A 189 4.25 -16.40 1.48
N VAL A 190 3.16 -15.66 1.64
CA VAL A 190 2.86 -14.49 0.80
C VAL A 190 3.89 -13.39 1.02
N LEU A 191 4.23 -13.07 2.28
CA LEU A 191 5.25 -12.06 2.59
C LEU A 191 6.61 -12.43 1.99
N ARG A 192 7.05 -13.68 2.12
CA ARG A 192 8.32 -14.12 1.54
C ARG A 192 8.34 -13.94 0.02
N LYS A 193 7.26 -14.31 -0.67
CA LYS A 193 7.15 -14.15 -2.12
C LYS A 193 7.16 -12.66 -2.50
N LEU A 194 6.27 -11.88 -1.91
CA LEU A 194 6.08 -10.47 -2.20
C LEU A 194 7.34 -9.65 -1.94
N LEU A 195 7.94 -9.81 -0.76
CA LEU A 195 9.16 -9.11 -0.39
C LEU A 195 10.35 -9.56 -1.24
N GLY A 196 10.41 -10.85 -1.61
CA GLY A 196 11.41 -11.34 -2.56
C GLY A 196 11.30 -10.69 -3.94
N GLU A 197 10.08 -10.53 -4.47
CA GLU A 197 9.83 -9.81 -5.73
C GLU A 197 10.24 -8.34 -5.66
N MET A 198 10.21 -7.73 -4.48
CA MET A 198 10.68 -6.36 -4.22
C MET A 198 12.18 -6.27 -3.92
N GLY A 199 12.92 -7.38 -3.92
CA GLY A 199 14.33 -7.38 -3.48
C GLY A 199 14.50 -6.97 -2.01
N VAL A 200 13.55 -7.38 -1.16
CA VAL A 200 13.55 -7.16 0.28
C VAL A 200 13.86 -8.48 0.98
N ASP A 201 14.92 -8.47 1.79
CA ASP A 201 15.28 -9.62 2.62
C ASP A 201 14.19 -9.88 3.66
N PHE A 202 13.70 -11.13 3.66
CA PHE A 202 12.71 -11.63 4.61
C PHE A 202 13.13 -13.02 5.12
N ALA A 203 13.24 -13.17 6.43
CA ALA A 203 13.55 -14.45 7.05
C ALA A 203 12.67 -14.69 8.29
N VAL A 204 12.23 -15.93 8.48
CA VAL A 204 11.64 -16.35 9.75
C VAL A 204 12.77 -16.75 10.67
N VAL A 205 12.92 -16.06 11.80
CA VAL A 205 13.98 -16.30 12.78
C VAL A 205 13.52 -17.32 13.81
N TRP A 206 12.27 -17.20 14.26
CA TRP A 206 11.66 -18.14 15.20
C TRP A 206 10.14 -18.14 15.06
N ARG A 207 9.51 -19.27 15.40
CA ARG A 207 8.06 -19.40 15.46
C ARG A 207 7.66 -20.48 16.47
N SER A 208 6.67 -20.21 17.31
CA SER A 208 6.05 -21.24 18.16
C SER A 208 5.24 -22.20 17.29
N GLY A 209 5.45 -23.51 17.50
CA GLY A 209 4.64 -24.58 16.90
C GLY A 209 3.17 -24.52 17.33
#